data_AF-A0A529DQ95-F1
#
_entry.id   AF-A0A529DQ95-F1
#
_cell.length_a   1.000
_cell.length_b   1.000
_cell.length_c   1.000
_cell.angle_alpha   90.00
_cell.angle_beta   90.00
_cell.angle_gamma   90.00
#
_symmetry.space_group_name_H-M   'P 1'
#
loop_
_entity.id
_entity.type
_entity.pdbx_description
1 polymer ?
#
loop_
_entity_poly.entity_id
_entity_poly.type
_entity_poly.pdbx_seq_one_letter_code
_entity_poly.pdbx_strand_id
1 'polypeptide(L)'
;MRLLLRADGAERRNWLDLFSAPFDPSVEVLSQDGQEHLVLNVARLGASSTPREAYDAGKLAVREMNAIVARIVGKSNVTLTGTVRLFGDRLLVDFIMETETAHFRFGAGAARFQILDQHGEPIVEEAAPSIAQERYKAAAAQPILAEALAYSAGAPDWFDLYKACECLLAAGVKLDSGMKEVKQTANAFRHRVNGSSRLPPNPPSLLDAVRRTRPCINRELDR
;
A
#
# COMPACT_ATOMS: atom_id res chain seq x y z
N MET A 1 -14.57 -13.81 26.17
CA MET A 1 -13.79 -12.97 25.23
C MET A 1 -12.83 -13.86 24.48
N ARG A 2 -12.50 -13.56 23.22
CA ARG A 2 -11.56 -14.35 22.42
C ARG A 2 -10.35 -13.50 22.04
N LEU A 3 -9.24 -14.13 21.67
CA LEU A 3 -8.00 -13.45 21.33
C LEU A 3 -7.85 -13.31 19.82
N LEU A 4 -7.45 -12.13 19.34
CA LEU A 4 -7.18 -11.88 17.93
C LEU A 4 -5.72 -12.22 17.60
N LEU A 5 -5.52 -13.10 16.64
CA LEU A 5 -4.21 -13.53 16.20
C LEU A 5 -3.86 -12.93 14.83
N ARG A 6 -2.56 -12.72 14.61
CA ARG A 6 -1.97 -12.48 13.29
C ARG A 6 -0.93 -13.55 13.01
N ALA A 7 -1.05 -14.18 11.85
CA ALA A 7 -0.19 -15.26 11.37
C ALA A 7 -0.05 -15.15 9.85
N ASP A 8 1.07 -15.61 9.30
CA ASP A 8 1.18 -15.78 7.84
C ASP A 8 0.37 -17.00 7.34
N GLY A 9 0.30 -17.19 6.02
CA GLY A 9 -0.53 -18.25 5.45
C GLY A 9 -0.13 -19.68 5.84
N ALA A 10 1.15 -19.95 6.12
CA ALA A 10 1.61 -21.27 6.53
C ALA A 10 1.39 -21.48 8.03
N GLU A 11 1.71 -20.48 8.85
CA GLU A 11 1.48 -20.48 10.29
C GLU A 11 0.00 -20.58 10.63
N ARG A 12 -0.85 -19.86 9.90
CA ARG A 12 -2.31 -19.92 10.04
C ARG A 12 -2.83 -21.34 9.85
N ARG A 13 -2.39 -22.05 8.81
CA ARG A 13 -2.79 -23.46 8.57
C ARG A 13 -2.30 -24.36 9.69
N ASN A 14 -1.03 -24.26 10.07
CA ASN A 14 -0.46 -25.07 11.14
C ASN A 14 -1.22 -24.88 12.46
N TRP A 15 -1.58 -23.64 12.82
CA TRP A 15 -2.31 -23.36 14.05
C TRP A 15 -3.76 -23.87 14.01
N LEU A 16 -4.43 -23.78 12.86
CA LEU A 16 -5.78 -24.34 12.68
C LEU A 16 -5.76 -25.88 12.78
N ASP A 17 -4.75 -26.53 12.23
CA ASP A 17 -4.63 -27.99 12.23
C ASP A 17 -4.26 -28.53 13.62
N LEU A 18 -3.32 -27.85 14.31
CA LEU A 18 -2.79 -28.30 15.61
C LEU A 18 -3.69 -27.96 16.80
N PHE A 19 -4.51 -26.91 16.70
CA PHE A 19 -5.41 -26.45 17.76
C PHE A 19 -6.86 -26.47 17.30
N SER A 20 -7.35 -27.63 16.87
CA SER A 20 -8.72 -27.79 16.42
C SER A 20 -9.72 -27.84 17.57
N ALA A 21 -10.92 -27.28 17.34
CA ALA A 21 -12.05 -27.47 18.25
C ALA A 21 -12.42 -28.97 18.33
N PRO A 22 -12.94 -29.47 19.47
CA PRO A 22 -13.43 -28.73 20.64
C PRO A 22 -12.42 -28.58 21.79
N PHE A 23 -11.13 -28.88 21.56
CA PHE A 23 -10.12 -28.89 22.62
C PHE A 23 -9.70 -27.47 23.04
N ASP A 24 -9.26 -27.32 24.30
CA ASP A 24 -8.74 -26.07 24.84
C ASP A 24 -7.20 -26.12 24.91
N PRO A 25 -6.46 -25.15 24.35
CA PRO A 25 -6.94 -24.04 23.51
C PRO A 25 -7.33 -24.49 22.09
N SER A 26 -8.21 -23.73 21.43
CA SER A 26 -8.55 -23.92 20.00
C SER A 26 -8.45 -22.64 19.19
N VAL A 27 -8.16 -22.80 17.90
CA VAL A 27 -8.04 -21.72 16.92
C VAL A 27 -9.11 -21.91 15.86
N GLU A 28 -9.79 -20.83 15.51
CA GLU A 28 -10.82 -20.82 14.47
C GLU A 28 -10.71 -19.56 13.61
N VAL A 29 -11.43 -19.56 12.48
CA VAL A 29 -11.57 -18.38 11.62
C VAL A 29 -13.00 -17.90 11.74
N LEU A 30 -13.16 -16.63 12.10
CA LEU A 30 -14.45 -15.95 12.07
C LEU A 30 -14.47 -14.98 10.89
N SER A 31 -15.57 -14.96 10.14
CA SER A 31 -15.73 -14.09 8.98
C SER A 31 -16.86 -13.08 9.22
N GLN A 32 -16.58 -11.80 8.99
CA GLN A 32 -17.59 -10.73 9.01
C GLN A 32 -17.26 -9.71 7.92
N ASP A 33 -18.28 -9.27 7.18
CA ASP A 33 -18.16 -8.23 6.14
C ASP A 33 -17.05 -8.51 5.11
N GLY A 34 -16.82 -9.78 4.78
CA GLY A 34 -15.77 -10.22 3.85
C GLY A 34 -14.34 -10.19 4.42
N GLN A 35 -14.17 -9.87 5.70
CA GLN A 35 -12.90 -9.95 6.43
C GLN A 35 -12.85 -11.23 7.26
N GLU A 36 -11.69 -11.88 7.27
CA GLU A 36 -11.43 -13.07 8.09
C GLU A 36 -10.55 -12.71 9.29
N HIS A 37 -10.95 -13.19 10.47
CA HIS A 37 -10.22 -13.00 11.71
C HIS A 37 -9.78 -14.37 12.24
N LEU A 38 -8.47 -14.54 12.44
CA LEU A 38 -7.93 -15.71 13.13
C LEU A 38 -8.08 -15.50 14.64
N VAL A 39 -8.83 -16.38 15.29
CA VAL A 39 -9.25 -16.20 16.67
C VAL A 39 -8.80 -17.39 17.51
N LEU A 40 -8.23 -17.09 18.67
CA LEU A 40 -7.86 -18.05 19.68
C LEU A 40 -8.89 -18.06 20.81
N ASN A 41 -9.45 -19.24 21.04
CA ASN A 41 -10.31 -19.59 22.15
C ASN A 41 -9.47 -20.23 23.25
N VAL A 42 -9.49 -19.63 24.44
CA VAL A 42 -8.86 -20.22 25.63
C VAL A 42 -9.86 -20.13 26.79
N ALA A 43 -10.25 -21.27 27.37
CA ALA A 43 -11.27 -21.36 28.41
C ALA A 43 -10.90 -20.51 29.63
N ARG A 44 -9.61 -20.45 29.99
CA ARG A 44 -9.10 -19.64 31.13
C ARG A 44 -9.35 -18.14 30.98
N LEU A 45 -9.63 -17.65 29.77
CA LEU A 45 -9.93 -16.24 29.48
C LEU A 45 -11.44 -15.92 29.51
N GLY A 46 -12.28 -16.94 29.77
CA GLY A 46 -13.72 -16.77 29.90
C GLY A 46 -14.14 -15.86 31.06
N ALA A 47 -13.27 -15.70 32.07
CA ALA A 47 -13.53 -14.89 33.27
C ALA A 47 -13.02 -13.44 33.19
N SER A 48 -12.30 -13.05 32.13
CA SER A 48 -11.74 -11.69 32.00
C SER A 48 -12.86 -10.67 31.79
N SER A 49 -12.84 -9.59 32.58
CA SER A 49 -13.91 -8.58 32.59
C SER A 49 -13.70 -7.49 31.54
N THR A 50 -12.45 -7.26 31.11
CA THR A 50 -12.10 -6.22 30.13
C THR A 50 -11.18 -6.74 29.00
N PRO A 51 -11.27 -6.18 27.78
CA PRO A 51 -10.38 -6.50 26.65
C PRO A 51 -8.90 -6.50 27.01
N ARG A 52 -8.46 -5.52 27.82
CA ARG A 52 -7.07 -5.39 28.26
C ARG A 52 -6.63 -6.57 29.13
N GLU A 53 -7.45 -6.96 30.12
CA GLU A 53 -7.17 -8.12 30.97
C GLU A 53 -7.03 -9.41 30.16
N ALA A 54 -7.94 -9.65 29.22
CA ALA A 54 -7.86 -10.84 28.37
C ALA A 54 -6.62 -10.82 27.48
N TYR A 55 -6.27 -9.65 26.92
CA TYR A 55 -5.07 -9.49 26.10
C TYR A 55 -3.80 -9.77 26.90
N ASP A 56 -3.65 -9.17 28.08
CA ASP A 56 -2.48 -9.37 28.94
C ASP A 56 -2.35 -10.84 29.39
N ALA A 57 -3.45 -11.47 29.79
CA ALA A 57 -3.47 -12.91 30.11
C ALA A 57 -3.21 -13.79 28.88
N GLY A 58 -3.63 -13.34 27.70
CA GLY A 58 -3.47 -14.03 26.43
C GLY A 58 -2.04 -14.07 25.90
N LYS A 59 -1.21 -13.07 26.23
CA LYS A 59 0.20 -13.01 25.78
C LYS A 59 0.98 -14.25 26.18
N LEU A 60 0.84 -14.67 27.44
CA LEU A 60 1.52 -15.86 27.94
C LEU A 60 1.01 -17.10 27.20
N ALA A 61 -0.30 -17.21 26.97
CA ALA A 61 -0.90 -18.31 26.21
C ALA A 61 -0.32 -18.43 24.79
N VAL A 62 -0.29 -17.32 24.05
CA VAL A 62 0.23 -17.30 22.67
C VAL A 62 1.72 -17.60 22.64
N ARG A 63 2.49 -17.13 23.63
CA ARG A 63 3.92 -17.46 23.77
C ARG A 63 4.15 -18.96 24.04
N GLU A 64 3.37 -19.54 24.94
CA GLU A 64 3.41 -20.98 25.26
C GLU A 64 3.06 -21.82 24.02
N MET A 65 1.98 -21.46 23.32
CA MET A 65 1.52 -22.15 22.11
C MET A 65 2.55 -22.05 20.98
N ASN A 66 3.15 -20.89 20.74
CA ASN A 66 4.24 -20.76 19.76
C ASN A 66 5.41 -21.71 20.08
N ALA A 67 5.81 -21.81 21.34
CA ALA A 67 6.89 -22.71 21.74
C ALA A 67 6.54 -24.19 21.49
N ILE A 68 5.28 -24.58 21.74
CA ILE A 68 4.78 -25.95 21.46
C ILE A 68 4.80 -26.22 19.95
N VAL A 69 4.22 -25.33 19.15
CA VAL A 69 4.16 -25.48 17.68
C VAL A 69 5.56 -25.51 17.08
N ALA A 70 6.46 -24.65 17.52
CA ALA A 70 7.84 -24.62 17.04
C ALA A 70 8.57 -25.96 17.26
N ARG A 71 8.24 -26.73 18.30
CA ARG A 71 8.78 -28.09 18.50
C ARG A 71 8.24 -29.13 17.53
N ILE A 72 7.05 -28.92 16.97
CA ILE A 72 6.37 -29.85 16.05
C ILE A 72 6.75 -29.53 14.59
N VAL A 73 6.70 -28.26 14.21
CA VAL A 73 6.90 -27.81 12.81
C VAL A 73 8.17 -26.98 12.59
N GLY A 74 9.03 -26.86 13.61
CA GLY A 74 10.34 -26.21 13.55
C GLY A 74 10.34 -24.70 13.82
N LYS A 75 9.23 -23.98 13.59
CA LYS A 75 9.10 -22.54 13.86
C LYS A 75 7.64 -22.12 14.06
N SER A 76 7.42 -21.07 14.86
CA SER A 76 6.09 -20.44 15.03
C SER A 76 6.24 -19.04 15.60
N ASN A 77 5.68 -18.03 14.93
CA ASN A 77 5.74 -16.62 15.29
C ASN A 77 4.36 -15.93 15.24
N VAL A 78 3.30 -16.65 15.58
CA VAL A 78 1.95 -16.08 15.64
C VAL A 78 1.88 -15.01 16.72
N THR A 79 1.36 -13.83 16.38
CA THR A 79 1.33 -12.68 17.29
C THR A 79 -0.09 -12.38 17.77
N LEU A 80 -0.23 -12.04 19.05
CA LEU A 80 -1.46 -11.53 19.63
C LEU A 80 -1.62 -10.03 19.30
N THR A 81 -2.69 -9.66 18.62
CA THR A 81 -2.92 -8.27 18.16
C THR A 81 -4.09 -7.58 18.83
N GLY A 82 -4.92 -8.33 19.57
CA GLY A 82 -6.09 -7.76 20.21
C GLY A 82 -7.03 -8.81 20.79
N THR A 83 -8.28 -8.43 20.95
CA THR A 83 -9.37 -9.31 21.37
C THR A 83 -10.55 -9.21 20.42
N VAL A 84 -11.35 -10.27 20.37
CA VAL A 84 -12.61 -10.33 19.63
C VAL A 84 -13.73 -10.70 20.60
N ARG A 85 -14.87 -10.03 20.47
CA ARG A 85 -16.10 -10.36 21.21
C ARG A 85 -17.32 -10.20 20.33
N LEU A 86 -18.33 -11.04 20.58
CA LEU A 86 -19.63 -10.90 19.95
C LEU A 86 -20.46 -9.84 20.68
N PHE A 87 -21.09 -8.96 19.94
CA PHE A 87 -22.06 -7.97 20.41
C PHE A 87 -23.27 -7.98 19.48
N GLY A 88 -24.32 -8.70 19.91
CA GLY A 88 -25.40 -9.10 19.00
C GLY A 88 -24.84 -9.96 17.86
N ASP A 89 -25.20 -9.61 16.63
CA ASP A 89 -24.74 -10.31 15.43
C ASP A 89 -23.41 -9.78 14.86
N ARG A 90 -22.73 -8.89 15.59
CA ARG A 90 -21.47 -8.29 15.15
C ARG A 90 -20.29 -8.71 16.02
N LEU A 91 -19.19 -9.03 15.39
CA LEU A 91 -17.85 -9.09 15.95
C LEU A 91 -17.37 -7.66 16.19
N LEU A 92 -17.09 -7.37 17.45
CA LEU A 92 -16.27 -6.24 17.85
C LEU A 92 -14.83 -6.71 17.95
N VAL A 93 -13.96 -6.03 17.21
CA VAL A 93 -12.53 -6.30 17.16
C VAL A 93 -11.81 -5.16 17.88
N ASP A 94 -11.20 -5.47 19.01
CA ASP A 94 -10.44 -4.52 19.82
C ASP A 94 -8.95 -4.73 19.52
N PHE A 95 -8.33 -3.83 18.74
CA PHE A 95 -6.88 -3.83 18.54
C PHE A 95 -6.21 -3.19 19.75
N ILE A 96 -5.22 -3.87 20.33
CA ILE A 96 -4.48 -3.37 21.48
C ILE A 96 -3.07 -3.02 21.02
N MET A 97 -2.78 -1.71 21.04
CA MET A 97 -1.45 -1.18 20.80
C MET A 97 -0.74 -0.96 22.13
N GLU A 98 0.47 -1.50 22.26
CA GLU A 98 1.32 -1.28 23.42
C GLU A 98 2.30 -0.16 23.06
N THR A 99 1.86 1.08 23.22
CA THR A 99 2.74 2.26 23.15
C THR A 99 3.07 2.72 24.58
N GLU A 100 4.25 3.31 24.77
CA GLU A 100 4.63 3.83 26.10
C GLU A 100 3.65 4.93 26.60
N THR A 101 3.02 5.69 25.69
CA THR A 101 1.85 6.57 25.96
C THR A 101 0.95 6.73 24.72
N ALA A 102 -0.33 7.09 24.92
CA ALA A 102 -1.28 7.45 23.86
C ALA A 102 -2.24 8.55 24.35
N HIS A 103 -2.44 9.61 23.56
CA HIS A 103 -3.34 10.72 23.89
C HIS A 103 -4.52 10.79 22.91
N PHE A 104 -5.73 10.84 23.46
CA PHE A 104 -6.98 11.01 22.70
C PHE A 104 -7.62 12.35 23.05
N ARG A 105 -7.94 13.16 22.05
CA ARG A 105 -8.74 14.38 22.21
C ARG A 105 -10.02 14.25 21.40
N PHE A 106 -11.16 14.22 22.09
CA PHE A 106 -12.48 14.19 21.46
C PHE A 106 -13.04 15.60 21.36
N GLY A 107 -13.28 16.06 20.13
CA GLY A 107 -14.06 17.25 19.81
C GLY A 107 -15.10 16.91 18.74
N ALA A 108 -16.15 17.73 18.62
CA ALA A 108 -17.23 17.51 17.67
C ALA A 108 -16.69 17.27 16.25
N GLY A 109 -16.75 16.02 15.78
CA GLY A 109 -16.56 15.64 14.38
C GLY A 109 -15.22 15.03 13.97
N ALA A 110 -14.19 14.95 14.82
CA ALA A 110 -12.97 14.24 14.45
C ALA A 110 -12.16 13.76 15.66
N ALA A 111 -11.82 12.47 15.69
CA ALA A 111 -10.76 11.95 16.55
C ALA A 111 -9.41 12.30 15.94
N ARG A 112 -8.53 12.95 16.70
CA ARG A 112 -7.13 13.16 16.32
C ARG A 112 -6.24 12.30 17.20
N PHE A 113 -5.38 11.51 16.56
CA PHE A 113 -4.35 10.69 17.20
C PHE A 113 -3.03 11.45 17.17
N GLN A 114 -2.33 11.52 18.30
CA GLN A 114 -1.00 12.12 18.42
C GLN A 114 -0.10 11.23 19.28
N ILE A 115 1.15 11.07 18.85
CA ILE A 115 2.22 10.41 19.62
C ILE A 115 3.02 11.53 20.27
N LEU A 116 3.28 11.43 21.58
CA LEU A 116 4.05 12.42 22.35
C LEU A 116 5.37 11.80 22.84
N ASP A 117 6.37 12.62 23.10
CA ASP A 117 7.65 12.22 23.69
C ASP A 117 7.59 12.16 25.23
N GLN A 118 8.71 11.83 25.86
CA GLN A 118 8.86 11.75 27.32
C GLN A 118 8.64 13.08 28.06
N HIS A 119 8.59 14.21 27.35
CA HIS A 119 8.33 15.55 27.87
C HIS A 119 6.92 16.04 27.58
N GLY A 120 6.10 15.24 26.89
CA GLY A 120 4.73 15.59 26.50
C GLY A 120 4.63 16.43 25.23
N GLU A 121 5.72 16.54 24.46
CA GLU A 121 5.74 17.23 23.18
C GLU A 121 5.37 16.28 22.04
N PRO A 122 4.59 16.70 21.02
CA PRO A 122 4.26 15.84 19.90
C PRO A 122 5.53 15.36 19.18
N ILE A 123 5.67 14.03 19.03
CA ILE A 123 6.62 13.44 18.09
C ILE A 123 6.08 13.69 16.70
N VAL A 124 6.45 14.82 16.12
CA VAL A 124 6.30 15.08 14.70
C VAL A 124 7.48 14.37 14.04
N GLU A 125 7.30 13.13 13.58
CA GLU A 125 8.09 12.72 12.42
C GLU A 125 7.73 13.72 11.32
N GLU A 126 8.69 14.55 10.88
CA GLU A 126 8.50 15.37 9.70
C GLU A 126 8.01 14.43 8.59
N ALA A 127 6.78 14.65 8.12
CA ALA A 127 6.19 13.77 7.12
C ALA A 127 7.12 13.71 5.91
N ALA A 128 7.80 12.58 5.73
CA ALA A 128 8.64 12.38 4.56
C ALA A 128 7.72 12.41 3.32
N PRO A 129 8.07 13.17 2.28
CA PRO A 129 7.26 13.21 1.08
C PRO A 129 7.18 11.81 0.47
N SER A 130 5.98 11.39 0.08
CA SER A 130 5.82 10.18 -0.72
C SER A 130 6.53 10.34 -2.07
N ILE A 131 6.91 9.23 -2.71
CA ILE A 131 7.49 9.23 -4.06
C ILE A 131 6.65 10.06 -5.05
N ALA A 132 5.32 10.05 -4.90
CA ALA A 132 4.43 10.87 -5.74
C ALA A 132 4.57 12.37 -5.45
N GLN A 133 4.71 12.78 -4.19
CA GLN A 133 4.94 14.18 -3.80
C GLN A 133 6.33 14.67 -4.23
N GLU A 134 7.36 13.82 -4.12
CA GLU A 134 8.70 14.11 -4.63
C GLU A 134 8.69 14.31 -6.15
N ARG A 135 8.03 13.41 -6.88
CA ARG A 135 7.90 13.52 -8.35
C ARG A 135 7.07 14.73 -8.77
N TYR A 136 6.01 15.07 -8.04
CA TYR A 136 5.24 16.29 -8.29
C TYR A 136 6.12 17.54 -8.11
N LYS A 137 6.93 17.59 -7.05
CA LYS A 137 7.88 18.69 -6.80
C LYS A 137 8.95 18.77 -7.89
N ALA A 138 9.51 17.65 -8.34
CA ALA A 138 10.48 17.61 -9.44
C ALA A 138 9.87 18.13 -10.75
N ALA A 139 8.65 17.71 -11.09
CA ALA A 139 7.92 18.22 -12.24
C ALA A 139 7.61 19.72 -12.12
N ALA A 140 7.18 20.18 -10.95
CA ALA A 140 6.91 21.61 -10.71
C ALA A 140 8.16 22.49 -10.86
N ALA A 141 9.34 21.98 -10.53
CA ALA A 141 10.61 22.67 -10.74
C ALA A 141 11.02 22.76 -12.22
N GLN A 142 10.45 21.93 -13.09
CA GLN A 142 10.74 21.88 -14.52
C GLN A 142 9.43 21.98 -15.35
N PRO A 143 8.83 23.18 -15.46
CA PRO A 143 7.49 23.35 -16.03
C PRO A 143 7.31 22.75 -17.43
N ILE A 144 8.34 22.84 -18.28
CA ILE A 144 8.30 22.30 -19.64
C ILE A 144 8.28 20.76 -19.66
N LEU A 145 8.94 20.10 -18.70
CA LEU A 145 8.87 18.64 -18.56
C LEU A 145 7.55 18.20 -17.91
N ALA A 146 6.97 19.01 -17.01
CA ALA A 146 5.62 18.77 -16.51
C ALA A 146 4.57 18.85 -17.63
N GLU A 147 4.72 19.79 -18.55
CA GLU A 147 3.86 19.88 -19.74
C GLU A 147 4.05 18.65 -20.66
N ALA A 148 5.29 18.21 -20.87
CA ALA A 148 5.56 16.96 -21.60
C ALA A 148 4.87 15.75 -20.96
N LEU A 149 4.94 15.65 -19.62
CA LEU A 149 4.29 14.59 -18.85
C LEU A 149 2.78 14.62 -19.03
N ALA A 150 2.16 15.81 -18.97
CA ALA A 150 0.72 16.00 -19.16
C ALA A 150 0.26 15.52 -20.55
N TYR A 151 0.99 15.86 -21.62
CA TYR A 151 0.70 15.36 -22.96
C TYR A 151 0.90 13.85 -23.12
N SER A 152 1.66 13.19 -22.23
CA SER A 152 1.83 11.75 -22.28
C SER A 152 0.86 10.96 -21.39
N ALA A 153 -0.01 11.64 -20.63
CA ALA A 153 -0.87 11.03 -19.62
C ALA A 153 -2.09 10.30 -20.23
N GLY A 154 -2.68 9.37 -19.48
CA GLY A 154 -3.91 8.67 -19.88
C GLY A 154 -3.73 7.81 -21.14
N ALA A 155 -4.60 8.04 -22.14
CA ALA A 155 -4.57 7.41 -23.45
C ALA A 155 -4.27 8.46 -24.55
N PRO A 156 -3.01 8.93 -24.66
CA PRO A 156 -2.65 10.02 -25.55
C PRO A 156 -2.71 9.58 -27.01
N ASP A 157 -3.03 10.51 -27.90
CA ASP A 157 -3.00 10.29 -29.34
C ASP A 157 -1.68 10.74 -29.98
N TRP A 158 -1.59 10.68 -31.32
CA TRP A 158 -0.38 11.11 -32.02
C TRP A 158 -0.09 12.61 -31.91
N PHE A 159 -1.12 13.45 -31.78
CA PHE A 159 -0.92 14.89 -31.58
C PHE A 159 -0.35 15.17 -30.19
N ASP A 160 -0.89 14.52 -29.18
CA ASP A 160 -0.40 14.61 -27.80
C ASP A 160 1.08 14.17 -27.72
N LEU A 161 1.43 13.03 -28.31
CA LEU A 161 2.82 12.56 -28.33
C LEU A 161 3.76 13.48 -29.12
N TYR A 162 3.27 14.12 -30.20
CA TYR A 162 4.05 15.15 -30.90
C TYR A 162 4.34 16.32 -29.95
N LYS A 163 3.34 16.81 -29.23
CA LYS A 163 3.48 17.90 -28.27
C LYS A 163 4.42 17.55 -27.11
N ALA A 164 4.34 16.33 -26.59
CA ALA A 164 5.28 15.83 -25.60
C ALA A 164 6.74 15.86 -26.10
N CYS A 165 6.97 15.47 -27.37
CA CYS A 165 8.30 15.53 -27.99
C CYS A 165 8.81 16.97 -28.19
N GLU A 166 7.93 17.91 -28.52
CA GLU A 166 8.29 19.33 -28.63
C GLU A 166 8.69 19.91 -27.27
N CYS A 167 7.97 19.56 -26.19
CA CYS A 167 8.33 19.96 -24.84
C CYS A 167 9.68 19.39 -24.41
N LEU A 168 9.98 18.12 -24.72
CA LEU A 168 11.29 17.52 -24.46
C LEU A 168 12.42 18.28 -25.19
N LEU A 169 12.22 18.62 -26.46
CA LEU A 169 13.21 19.40 -27.23
C LEU A 169 13.38 20.83 -26.68
N ALA A 170 12.29 21.47 -26.29
CA ALA A 170 12.33 22.80 -25.66
C ALA A 170 13.03 22.78 -24.30
N ALA A 171 12.98 21.64 -23.59
CA ALA A 171 13.75 21.39 -22.38
C ALA A 171 15.24 21.10 -22.64
N GLY A 172 15.70 21.10 -23.89
CA GLY A 172 17.08 20.80 -24.26
C GLY A 172 17.41 19.30 -24.34
N VAL A 173 16.40 18.43 -24.25
CA VAL A 173 16.59 16.97 -24.29
C VAL A 173 16.96 16.54 -25.71
N LYS A 174 18.10 15.85 -25.86
CA LYS A 174 18.50 15.25 -27.13
C LYS A 174 17.77 13.93 -27.34
N LEU A 175 16.79 13.94 -28.26
CA LEU A 175 16.06 12.72 -28.62
C LEU A 175 16.98 11.69 -29.29
N ASP A 176 16.91 10.45 -28.80
CA ASP A 176 17.58 9.31 -29.43
C ASP A 176 16.89 8.90 -30.75
N SER A 177 17.42 7.88 -31.45
CA SER A 177 16.85 7.40 -32.71
C SER A 177 15.40 6.94 -32.57
N GLY A 178 15.06 6.26 -31.47
CA GLY A 178 13.71 5.76 -31.21
C GLY A 178 12.70 6.88 -30.97
N MET A 179 13.08 7.91 -30.21
CA MET A 179 12.25 9.10 -29.97
C MET A 179 12.15 10.00 -31.19
N LYS A 180 13.20 10.09 -32.03
CA LYS A 180 13.13 10.78 -33.33
C LYS A 180 12.11 10.13 -34.25
N GLU A 181 12.08 8.80 -34.32
CA GLU A 181 11.10 8.05 -35.10
C GLU A 181 9.67 8.26 -34.59
N VAL A 182 9.47 8.28 -33.26
CA VAL A 182 8.19 8.64 -32.63
C VAL A 182 7.74 10.04 -33.04
N LYS A 183 8.61 11.06 -32.91
CA LYS A 183 8.29 12.44 -33.29
C LYS A 183 7.93 12.55 -34.78
N GLN A 184 8.69 11.90 -35.67
CA GLN A 184 8.44 11.91 -37.11
C GLN A 184 7.08 11.27 -37.45
N THR A 185 6.78 10.14 -36.82
CA THR A 185 5.50 9.43 -37.00
C THR A 185 4.34 10.30 -36.53
N ALA A 186 4.44 10.84 -35.31
CA ALA A 186 3.45 11.73 -34.72
C ALA A 186 3.19 12.97 -35.60
N ASN A 187 4.25 13.58 -36.13
CA ASN A 187 4.16 14.71 -37.05
C ASN A 187 3.47 14.34 -38.37
N ALA A 188 3.78 13.17 -38.93
CA ALA A 188 3.14 12.68 -40.14
C ALA A 188 1.62 12.45 -39.94
N PHE A 189 1.21 11.91 -38.78
CA PHE A 189 -0.21 11.77 -38.43
C PHE A 189 -0.90 13.13 -38.25
N ARG A 190 -0.25 14.11 -37.62
CA ARG A 190 -0.75 15.49 -37.49
C ARG A 190 -1.04 16.15 -38.84
N HIS A 191 -0.16 15.94 -39.83
CA HIS A 191 -0.29 16.54 -41.16
C HIS A 191 -1.09 15.70 -42.16
N ARG A 192 -1.54 14.49 -41.76
CA ARG A 192 -2.26 13.57 -42.65
C ARG A 192 -3.63 14.11 -43.07
N VAL A 193 -4.27 14.93 -42.23
CA VAL A 193 -5.52 15.63 -42.55
C VAL A 193 -5.36 16.57 -43.76
N ASN A 194 -4.14 17.08 -44.00
CA ASN A 194 -3.82 18.00 -45.09
C ASN A 194 -3.12 17.30 -46.29
N GLY A 195 -3.11 15.96 -46.34
CA GLY A 195 -2.94 15.20 -47.58
C GLY A 195 -1.52 14.91 -48.10
N SER A 196 -0.41 15.19 -47.42
CA SER A 196 0.93 15.05 -48.04
C SER A 196 2.04 14.37 -47.23
N SER A 197 1.81 13.95 -45.99
CA SER A 197 2.89 13.39 -45.18
C SER A 197 3.01 11.87 -45.32
N ARG A 198 4.11 11.40 -45.91
CA ARG A 198 4.50 9.98 -45.90
C ARG A 198 4.89 9.55 -44.48
N LEU A 199 4.38 8.40 -44.05
CA LEU A 199 4.83 7.76 -42.82
C LEU A 199 6.28 7.29 -42.99
N PRO A 200 7.08 7.22 -41.90
CA PRO A 200 8.38 6.57 -41.95
C PRO A 200 8.24 5.08 -42.33
N PRO A 201 9.32 4.42 -42.77
CA PRO A 201 9.25 3.06 -43.31
C PRO A 201 8.69 2.02 -42.31
N ASN A 202 8.98 2.17 -41.03
CA ASN A 202 8.54 1.29 -39.95
C ASN A 202 7.96 2.12 -38.78
N PRO A 203 6.79 2.74 -38.93
CA PRO A 203 6.25 3.60 -37.88
C PRO A 203 5.92 2.75 -36.65
N PRO A 204 6.31 3.17 -35.43
CA PRO A 204 5.92 2.47 -34.21
C PRO A 204 4.40 2.48 -34.05
N SER A 205 3.87 1.48 -33.36
CA SER A 205 2.48 1.55 -32.89
C SER A 205 2.32 2.71 -31.89
N LEU A 206 1.09 3.22 -31.74
CA LEU A 206 0.82 4.27 -30.75
C LEU A 206 1.20 3.82 -29.33
N LEU A 207 0.92 2.55 -28.99
CA LEU A 207 1.29 1.98 -27.70
C LEU A 207 2.81 1.96 -27.49
N ASP A 208 3.58 1.58 -28.51
CA ASP A 208 5.04 1.59 -28.43
C ASP A 208 5.60 3.00 -28.34
N ALA A 209 4.99 3.96 -29.05
CA ALA A 209 5.34 5.37 -28.96
C ALA A 209 5.11 5.93 -27.53
N VAL A 210 3.99 5.57 -26.89
CA VAL A 210 3.73 5.90 -25.48
C VAL A 210 4.78 5.27 -24.56
N ARG A 211 5.08 3.98 -24.76
CA ARG A 211 6.08 3.24 -23.98
C ARG A 211 7.51 3.76 -24.13
N ARG A 212 7.82 4.45 -25.23
CA ARG A 212 9.11 5.14 -25.42
C ARG A 212 9.11 6.55 -24.81
N THR A 213 8.02 7.29 -24.99
CA THR A 213 7.90 8.70 -24.56
C THR A 213 7.91 8.86 -23.04
N ARG A 214 7.11 8.07 -22.31
CA ARG A 214 6.98 8.19 -20.85
C ARG A 214 8.30 7.94 -20.09
N PRO A 215 9.06 6.86 -20.37
CA PRO A 215 10.36 6.66 -19.73
C PRO A 215 11.38 7.74 -20.09
N CYS A 216 11.32 8.31 -21.30
CA CYS A 216 12.17 9.44 -21.66
C CYS A 216 11.89 10.66 -20.77
N ILE A 217 10.62 11.03 -20.60
CA ILE A 217 10.22 12.16 -19.74
C ILE A 217 10.63 11.89 -18.28
N ASN A 218 10.34 10.70 -17.76
CA ASN A 218 10.68 10.35 -16.38
C ASN A 218 12.19 10.38 -16.12
N ARG A 219 13.01 9.91 -17.06
CA ARG A 219 14.47 9.96 -16.94
C ARG A 219 14.99 11.40 -16.83
N GLU A 220 14.37 12.34 -17.54
CA GLU A 220 14.76 13.75 -17.51
C GLU A 220 14.24 14.47 -16.26
N LEU A 221 13.10 14.05 -15.71
CA LEU A 221 12.61 14.51 -14.40
C LEU A 221 13.47 14.01 -13.23
N ASP A 222 14.12 12.85 -13.40
CA ASP A 222 14.96 12.22 -12.39
C ASP A 222 16.45 12.70 -12.46
N ARG A 223 16.80 13.62 -13.39
CA ARG A 223 18.13 14.24 -13.50
C ARG A 223 18.24 15.52 -12.66
#